data_AF-A0A2M9CGY1-F1
#
_entry.id   AF-A0A2M9CGY1-F1
#
_cell.length_a   1.000
_cell.length_b   1.000
_cell.length_c   1.000
_cell.angle_alpha   90.00
_cell.angle_beta   90.00
_cell.angle_gamma   90.00
#
_symmetry.space_group_name_H-M   'P 1'
#
loop_
_entity.id
_entity.type
_entity.pdbx_description
1 polymer ?
#
loop_
_entity_poly.entity_id
_entity_poly.type
_entity_poly.pdbx_seq_one_letter_code
_entity_poly.pdbx_strand_id
1 'polypeptide(L)'
;MLSTVFTTVLAISLAASGHEPAVSTVAAQPVEQAAAPAERSVVTAASINRAGEARLEAQRDALRESLGNVREHLAQAPADEPAPTTTAGDAVAAERPSGTNAAATVSATGASAPTAAPQPAAPSCPAPLPGGTGSAPARVSAGGVAGTTSADLAAFASAYNGIRVANCLPPVPTGNFRYDACMEDRLFWMAEDPSTDPMSAWGHLGSVRSDGVPSVGCDGNLAGGTGNTGSTVAQKWWDSMSHRASLYRPGETGGTAGVCVYFAMSHGGVPNEPVSFTRAAARWGAC
;
A
#
# COMPACT_ATOMS: atom_id res chain seq x y z
N MET A 1 14.50 30.54 -51.15
CA MET A 1 15.78 30.21 -50.49
C MET A 1 15.73 28.75 -50.10
N LEU A 2 16.48 27.90 -50.81
CA LEU A 2 16.61 26.48 -50.53
C LEU A 2 17.53 26.31 -49.31
N SER A 3 17.08 25.61 -48.26
CA SER A 3 17.95 25.12 -47.19
C SER A 3 17.86 23.60 -47.12
N THR A 4 19.02 23.00 -47.32
CA THR A 4 19.32 21.59 -47.47
C THR A 4 19.21 20.85 -46.13
N VAL A 5 18.57 19.69 -46.13
CA VAL A 5 18.52 18.72 -45.02
C VAL A 5 19.78 17.86 -45.08
N PHE A 6 20.57 17.81 -44.00
CA PHE A 6 21.65 16.85 -43.83
C PHE A 6 21.13 15.61 -43.09
N THR A 7 21.11 14.47 -43.78
CA THR A 7 20.81 13.15 -43.20
C THR A 7 22.14 12.46 -42.88
N THR A 8 22.42 12.26 -41.59
CA THR A 8 23.59 11.48 -41.15
C THR A 8 23.14 10.04 -40.88
N VAL A 9 23.59 9.11 -41.71
CA VAL A 9 23.43 7.66 -41.49
C VAL A 9 24.59 7.18 -40.64
N LEU A 10 24.32 6.80 -39.39
CA LEU A 10 25.29 6.15 -38.52
C LEU A 10 25.21 4.64 -38.71
N ALA A 11 26.20 4.06 -39.38
CA ALA A 11 26.40 2.62 -39.47
C ALA A 11 27.10 2.13 -38.19
N ILE A 12 26.42 1.28 -37.41
CA ILE A 12 27.03 0.56 -36.29
C ILE A 12 27.40 -0.84 -36.79
N SER A 13 28.71 -1.09 -36.89
CA SER A 13 29.30 -2.37 -37.23
C SER A 13 29.17 -3.34 -36.06
N LEU A 14 28.54 -4.49 -36.28
CA LEU A 14 28.56 -5.65 -35.38
C LEU A 14 29.97 -6.27 -35.36
N ALA A 15 30.61 -6.30 -34.19
CA ALA A 15 31.77 -7.14 -33.93
C ALA A 15 31.33 -8.39 -33.16
N ALA A 16 31.33 -9.54 -33.84
CA ALA A 16 31.19 -10.84 -33.21
C ALA A 16 32.56 -11.31 -32.72
N SER A 17 32.76 -11.31 -31.40
CA SER A 17 33.89 -11.97 -30.75
C SER A 17 33.37 -13.09 -29.86
N GLY A 18 33.58 -14.32 -30.32
CA GLY A 18 33.29 -15.54 -29.58
C GLY A 18 34.15 -15.67 -28.33
N HIS A 19 33.52 -16.17 -27.27
CA HIS A 19 34.18 -16.79 -26.11
C HIS A 19 33.23 -17.87 -25.59
N GLU A 20 33.57 -19.13 -25.85
CA GLU A 20 32.97 -20.29 -25.19
C GLU A 20 33.50 -20.39 -23.76
N PRO A 21 32.64 -20.54 -22.74
CA PRO A 21 33.08 -21.07 -21.45
C PRO A 21 32.93 -22.60 -21.42
N ALA A 22 34.03 -23.24 -21.05
CA ALA A 22 34.20 -24.68 -20.91
C ALA A 22 33.13 -25.35 -20.04
N VAL A 23 32.59 -26.47 -20.53
CA VAL A 23 31.77 -27.40 -19.75
C VAL A 23 32.70 -28.16 -18.81
N SER A 24 32.73 -27.75 -17.54
CA SER A 24 33.44 -28.46 -16.48
C SER A 24 32.59 -29.65 -16.04
N THR A 25 33.00 -30.86 -16.43
CA THR A 25 32.38 -32.12 -16.01
C THR A 25 32.78 -32.41 -14.57
N VAL A 26 31.86 -32.23 -13.62
CA VAL A 26 32.08 -32.68 -12.23
C VAL A 26 31.71 -34.15 -12.14
N ALA A 27 32.71 -34.98 -11.85
CA ALA A 27 32.55 -36.39 -11.54
C ALA A 27 31.75 -36.56 -10.23
N ALA A 28 30.67 -37.35 -10.29
CA ALA A 28 29.90 -37.74 -9.13
C ALA A 28 30.71 -38.70 -8.24
N GLN A 29 30.89 -38.34 -6.97
CA GLN A 29 31.36 -39.29 -5.95
C GLN A 29 30.17 -40.04 -5.34
N PRO A 30 30.28 -41.35 -5.04
CA PRO A 30 29.26 -42.07 -4.33
C PRO A 30 29.28 -41.68 -2.86
N VAL A 31 28.18 -41.11 -2.37
CA VAL A 31 27.97 -40.91 -0.92
C VAL A 31 27.34 -42.19 -0.37
N GLU A 32 28.09 -42.87 0.48
CA GLU A 32 27.65 -44.02 1.25
C GLU A 32 26.57 -43.57 2.25
N GLN A 33 25.32 -43.96 1.97
CA GLN A 33 24.15 -43.57 2.75
C GLN A 33 23.95 -44.56 3.89
N ALA A 34 24.48 -44.23 5.07
CA ALA A 34 24.19 -44.94 6.30
C ALA A 34 22.70 -44.75 6.66
N ALA A 35 21.97 -45.86 6.74
CA ALA A 35 20.58 -45.90 7.16
C ALA A 35 20.47 -45.59 8.67
N ALA A 36 19.66 -44.59 9.01
CA ALA A 36 19.14 -44.33 10.35
C ALA A 36 17.60 -44.33 10.29
N PRO A 37 16.90 -44.68 11.39
CA PRO A 37 15.50 -45.11 11.33
C PRO A 37 14.54 -43.93 11.14
N ALA A 38 13.65 -44.07 10.16
CA ALA A 38 12.57 -43.12 9.90
C ALA A 38 11.34 -43.47 10.76
N GLU A 39 11.18 -42.77 11.88
CA GLU A 39 9.88 -42.55 12.49
C GLU A 39 9.70 -41.05 12.76
N ARG A 40 9.05 -40.33 11.84
CA ARG A 40 8.14 -39.21 12.17
C ARG A 40 7.53 -38.57 10.93
N SER A 41 6.20 -38.54 10.97
CA SER A 41 5.31 -37.51 10.41
C SER A 41 5.25 -37.37 8.89
N VAL A 42 4.52 -38.29 8.26
CA VAL A 42 3.91 -38.06 6.94
C VAL A 42 2.74 -37.08 7.10
N VAL A 43 3.03 -35.78 7.20
CA VAL A 43 2.05 -34.76 6.83
C VAL A 43 2.05 -34.74 5.30
N THR A 44 1.05 -35.38 4.71
CA THR A 44 0.97 -35.66 3.28
C THR A 44 0.99 -34.38 2.43
N ALA A 45 1.83 -34.32 1.38
CA ALA A 45 1.86 -33.22 0.41
C ALA A 45 0.48 -32.86 -0.19
N ALA A 46 -0.48 -33.79 -0.15
CA ALA A 46 -1.87 -33.58 -0.54
C ALA A 46 -2.67 -32.63 0.38
N SER A 47 -2.27 -32.40 1.63
CA SER A 47 -2.90 -31.40 2.51
C SER A 47 -2.34 -29.99 2.28
N ILE A 48 -1.06 -29.88 1.90
CA ILE A 48 -0.42 -28.61 1.50
C ILE A 48 -1.02 -28.12 0.17
N ASN A 49 -1.18 -29.02 -0.81
CA ASN A 49 -1.75 -28.64 -2.11
C ASN A 49 -3.23 -28.21 -2.02
N ARG A 50 -4.05 -28.91 -1.21
CA ARG A 50 -5.45 -28.50 -0.97
C ARG A 50 -5.58 -27.17 -0.23
N ALA A 51 -4.69 -26.88 0.71
CA ALA A 51 -4.67 -25.58 1.40
C ALA A 51 -4.25 -24.44 0.44
N GLY A 52 -3.37 -24.73 -0.52
CA GLY A 52 -2.97 -23.79 -1.57
C GLY A 52 -4.11 -23.47 -2.55
N GLU A 53 -4.82 -24.50 -3.00
CA GLU A 53 -5.96 -24.34 -3.93
C GLU A 53 -7.13 -23.59 -3.28
N ALA A 54 -7.47 -23.90 -2.03
CA ALA A 54 -8.51 -23.17 -1.30
C ALA A 54 -8.15 -21.68 -1.07
N ARG A 55 -6.86 -21.38 -0.89
CA ARG A 55 -6.38 -20.00 -0.75
C ARG A 55 -6.41 -19.22 -2.06
N LEU A 56 -6.09 -19.88 -3.18
CA LEU A 56 -6.18 -19.29 -4.51
C LEU A 56 -7.63 -19.03 -4.93
N GLU A 57 -8.54 -19.94 -4.59
CA GLU A 57 -9.97 -19.76 -4.85
C GLU A 57 -10.55 -18.59 -4.04
N ALA A 58 -10.22 -18.52 -2.74
CA ALA A 58 -10.61 -17.38 -1.89
C ALA A 58 -10.03 -16.05 -2.40
N GLN A 59 -8.81 -16.04 -2.94
CA GLN A 59 -8.22 -14.85 -3.57
C GLN A 59 -8.95 -14.46 -4.87
N ARG A 60 -9.42 -15.43 -5.65
CA ARG A 60 -10.15 -15.19 -6.90
C ARG A 60 -11.54 -14.64 -6.65
N ASP A 61 -12.27 -15.21 -5.69
CA ASP A 61 -13.61 -14.74 -5.33
C ASP A 61 -13.56 -13.33 -4.75
N ALA A 62 -12.57 -13.07 -3.89
CA ALA A 62 -12.38 -11.75 -3.31
C ALA A 62 -11.85 -10.72 -4.33
N LEU A 63 -11.13 -11.14 -5.37
CA LEU A 63 -10.80 -10.29 -6.53
C LEU A 63 -12.06 -9.95 -7.35
N ARG A 64 -12.97 -10.92 -7.56
CA ARG A 64 -14.22 -10.70 -8.29
C ARG A 64 -15.14 -9.71 -7.57
N GLU A 65 -15.23 -9.84 -6.24
CA GLU A 65 -15.94 -8.88 -5.38
C GLU A 65 -15.26 -7.50 -5.40
N SER A 66 -13.93 -7.45 -5.31
CA SER A 66 -13.17 -6.20 -5.41
C SER A 66 -13.34 -5.48 -6.75
N LEU A 67 -13.46 -6.20 -7.87
CA LEU A 67 -13.74 -5.60 -9.18
C LEU A 67 -15.14 -4.98 -9.24
N GLY A 68 -16.10 -5.50 -8.49
CA GLY A 68 -17.41 -4.86 -8.27
C GLY A 68 -17.27 -3.54 -7.50
N ASN A 69 -16.47 -3.54 -6.43
CA ASN A 69 -16.33 -2.40 -5.51
C ASN A 69 -15.42 -1.26 -6.04
N VAL A 70 -14.51 -1.54 -7.00
CA VAL A 70 -13.69 -0.50 -7.66
C VAL A 70 -14.59 0.55 -8.34
N ARG A 71 -15.76 0.15 -8.86
CA ARG A 71 -16.73 1.07 -9.44
C ARG A 71 -17.38 2.00 -8.41
N GLU A 72 -17.46 1.56 -7.15
CA GLU A 72 -18.08 2.29 -6.05
C GLU A 72 -17.10 3.25 -5.36
N HIS A 73 -15.81 2.93 -5.29
CA HIS A 73 -14.77 3.83 -4.79
C HIS A 73 -14.32 4.91 -5.78
N LEU A 74 -14.50 4.68 -7.09
CA LEU A 74 -14.33 5.71 -8.11
C LEU A 74 -15.52 6.68 -8.17
N ALA A 75 -16.67 6.32 -7.57
CA ALA A 75 -17.94 7.04 -7.68
C ALA A 75 -18.34 7.82 -6.42
N GLN A 76 -17.41 8.10 -5.50
CA GLN A 76 -17.67 9.04 -4.41
C GLN A 76 -17.65 10.48 -4.97
N ALA A 77 -18.73 10.82 -5.67
CA ALA A 77 -19.13 12.20 -5.93
C ALA A 77 -19.20 12.97 -4.60
N PRO A 78 -18.98 14.30 -4.60
CA PRO A 78 -19.14 15.09 -3.39
C PRO A 78 -20.55 14.87 -2.83
N ALA A 79 -20.63 14.37 -1.60
CA ALA A 79 -21.84 14.51 -0.82
C ALA A 79 -22.09 16.00 -0.64
N ASP A 80 -23.31 16.46 -0.96
CA ASP A 80 -23.76 17.81 -0.65
C ASP A 80 -23.47 18.12 0.83
N GLU A 81 -22.69 19.18 1.05
CA GLU A 81 -22.27 19.65 2.36
C GLU A 81 -23.50 20.19 3.13
N PRO A 82 -23.86 19.66 4.31
CA PRO A 82 -24.87 20.30 5.14
C PRO A 82 -24.27 21.54 5.82
N ALA A 83 -24.98 22.67 5.68
CA ALA A 83 -24.66 23.98 6.21
C ALA A 83 -24.31 23.99 7.73
N PRO A 84 -23.48 24.94 8.20
CA PRO A 84 -22.99 24.95 9.57
C PRO A 84 -24.09 25.40 10.54
N THR A 85 -24.38 24.57 11.54
CA THR A 85 -25.12 24.99 12.73
C THR A 85 -24.13 25.28 13.86
N THR A 86 -23.91 26.57 14.12
CA THR A 86 -23.36 27.06 15.38
C THR A 86 -24.44 27.04 16.45
N THR A 87 -24.13 26.59 17.68
CA THR A 87 -24.09 27.44 18.90
C THR A 87 -23.79 26.59 20.14
N ALA A 88 -22.99 27.21 21.02
CA ALA A 88 -22.45 26.81 22.31
C ALA A 88 -23.44 26.36 23.39
N GLY A 89 -22.91 25.78 24.47
CA GLY A 89 -23.52 25.89 25.80
C GLY A 89 -23.26 24.76 26.78
N ASP A 90 -22.22 24.93 27.59
CA ASP A 90 -22.12 24.64 29.03
C ASP A 90 -22.30 23.24 29.65
N ALA A 91 -21.59 23.13 30.77
CA ALA A 91 -21.22 21.96 31.53
C ALA A 91 -22.21 21.58 32.66
N VAL A 92 -21.78 20.55 33.39
CA VAL A 92 -22.02 20.23 34.82
C VAL A 92 -23.12 19.19 35.16
N ALA A 93 -22.69 18.28 36.03
CA ALA A 93 -23.43 17.44 37.00
C ALA A 93 -23.65 15.96 36.62
N ALA A 94 -22.70 15.10 37.03
CA ALA A 94 -22.95 13.69 37.28
C ALA A 94 -23.32 13.50 38.76
N GLU A 95 -24.60 13.24 39.00
CA GLU A 95 -25.12 12.75 40.28
C GLU A 95 -24.82 11.26 40.46
N ARG A 96 -24.55 10.91 41.72
CA ARG A 96 -24.36 9.56 42.25
C ARG A 96 -25.68 9.15 42.92
N PRO A 97 -26.08 7.87 42.86
CA PRO A 97 -26.51 7.24 44.10
C PRO A 97 -25.93 5.83 44.34
N SER A 98 -25.65 5.61 45.62
CA SER A 98 -25.37 4.33 46.27
C SER A 98 -26.53 3.33 46.12
N GLY A 99 -26.18 2.04 46.04
CA GLY A 99 -27.10 0.93 46.24
C GLY A 99 -26.35 -0.35 46.61
N THR A 100 -26.19 -0.58 47.91
CA THR A 100 -25.82 -1.87 48.55
C THR A 100 -26.87 -2.94 48.27
N ASN A 101 -26.47 -4.20 48.08
CA ASN A 101 -27.10 -5.35 48.74
C ASN A 101 -26.26 -6.63 48.68
N ALA A 102 -26.52 -7.46 49.67
CA ALA A 102 -25.65 -8.45 50.28
C ALA A 102 -25.53 -9.80 49.56
N ALA A 103 -24.48 -10.50 49.99
CA ALA A 103 -24.11 -11.88 49.75
C ALA A 103 -25.25 -12.91 49.77
N ALA A 104 -25.15 -13.89 48.85
CA ALA A 104 -25.63 -15.25 49.07
C ALA A 104 -24.54 -16.23 48.60
N THR A 105 -23.95 -16.89 49.58
CA THR A 105 -22.94 -17.95 49.45
C THR A 105 -23.64 -19.24 49.03
N VAL A 106 -23.19 -19.87 47.94
CA VAL A 106 -23.51 -21.28 47.65
C VAL A 106 -22.20 -22.02 47.42
N SER A 107 -21.83 -22.86 48.39
CA SER A 107 -20.71 -23.78 48.32
C SER A 107 -21.02 -24.90 47.32
N ALA A 108 -20.20 -25.01 46.27
CA ALA A 108 -20.13 -26.20 45.43
C ALA A 108 -18.77 -26.88 45.64
N THR A 109 -18.82 -28.04 46.29
CA THR A 109 -17.73 -29.01 46.36
C THR A 109 -17.71 -29.85 45.07
N GLY A 110 -16.55 -30.00 44.44
CA GLY A 110 -16.26 -31.17 43.60
C GLY A 110 -15.58 -30.93 42.25
N ALA A 111 -14.52 -31.71 42.03
CA ALA A 111 -13.78 -31.97 40.79
C ALA A 111 -12.75 -30.91 40.34
N SER A 112 -11.50 -31.11 40.76
CA SER A 112 -10.33 -30.54 40.09
C SER A 112 -10.26 -31.10 38.66
N ALA A 113 -10.66 -30.29 37.69
CA ALA A 113 -10.43 -30.58 36.28
C ALA A 113 -8.91 -30.63 36.00
N PRO A 114 -8.43 -31.54 35.13
CA PRO A 114 -7.03 -31.57 34.74
C PRO A 114 -6.65 -30.21 34.13
N THR A 115 -5.63 -29.58 34.69
CA THR A 115 -5.05 -28.33 34.16
C THR A 115 -4.60 -28.60 32.73
N ALA A 116 -5.29 -28.02 31.75
CA ALA A 116 -4.86 -28.03 30.37
C ALA A 116 -3.44 -27.45 30.32
N ALA A 117 -2.53 -28.16 29.65
CA ALA A 117 -1.17 -27.68 29.45
C ALA A 117 -1.22 -26.26 28.83
N PRO A 118 -0.39 -25.31 29.28
CA PRO A 118 -0.40 -23.96 28.74
C PRO A 118 -0.20 -24.02 27.22
N GLN A 119 -1.19 -23.55 26.47
CA GLN A 119 -1.03 -23.40 25.03
C GLN A 119 0.12 -22.41 24.77
N PRO A 120 0.99 -22.68 23.78
CA PRO A 120 2.03 -21.73 23.43
C PRO A 120 1.39 -20.39 23.07
N ALA A 121 1.91 -19.31 23.66
CA ALA A 121 1.44 -17.96 23.37
C ALA A 121 1.55 -17.71 21.86
N ALA A 122 0.49 -17.15 21.27
CA ALA A 122 0.54 -16.70 19.89
C ALA A 122 1.68 -15.68 19.74
N PRO A 123 2.45 -15.72 18.63
CA PRO A 123 3.51 -14.75 18.41
C PRO A 123 2.92 -13.33 18.39
N SER A 124 3.52 -12.43 19.16
CA SER A 124 3.12 -11.02 19.22
C SER A 124 3.43 -10.30 17.90
N CYS A 125 2.53 -9.43 17.45
CA CYS A 125 2.80 -8.58 16.28
C CYS A 125 4.07 -7.72 16.50
N PRO A 126 4.78 -7.32 15.41
CA PRO A 126 5.92 -6.41 15.50
C PRO A 126 5.55 -5.08 16.17
N ALA A 127 6.51 -4.48 16.87
CA ALA A 127 6.34 -3.14 17.43
C ALA A 127 6.55 -2.05 16.35
N PRO A 128 5.94 -0.85 16.50
CA PRO A 128 6.25 0.29 15.66
C PRO A 128 7.74 0.66 15.71
N LEU A 129 8.28 1.12 14.57
CA LEU A 129 9.66 1.63 14.50
C LEU A 129 9.68 3.15 14.74
N PRO A 130 10.54 3.67 15.63
CA PRO A 130 10.74 5.10 15.78
C PRO A 130 11.51 5.67 14.58
N GLY A 131 11.33 6.96 14.30
CA GLY A 131 12.08 7.69 13.28
C GLY A 131 11.27 8.75 12.54
N GLY A 132 11.93 9.48 11.65
CA GLY A 132 11.32 10.42 10.73
C GLY A 132 11.36 9.92 9.28
N THR A 133 10.50 10.46 8.44
CA THR A 133 10.55 10.23 6.98
C THR A 133 11.65 11.07 6.34
N GLY A 134 11.89 10.86 5.04
CA GLY A 134 12.54 11.89 4.23
C GLY A 134 11.71 13.18 4.16
N SER A 135 12.23 14.19 3.47
CA SER A 135 11.50 15.42 3.16
C SER A 135 10.88 15.37 1.77
N ALA A 136 9.80 16.12 1.59
CA ALA A 136 9.22 16.42 0.29
C ALA A 136 9.31 17.93 0.02
N PRO A 137 9.56 18.33 -1.24
CA PRO A 137 9.92 19.71 -1.58
C PRO A 137 8.74 20.69 -1.60
N ALA A 138 7.49 20.22 -1.49
CA ALA A 138 6.29 21.05 -1.65
C ALA A 138 6.33 21.87 -2.96
N ARG A 139 6.67 21.20 -4.08
CA ARG A 139 6.70 21.82 -5.40
C ARG A 139 5.32 22.37 -5.77
N VAL A 140 5.29 23.36 -6.64
CA VAL A 140 4.07 23.81 -7.32
C VAL A 140 4.29 23.59 -8.81
N SER A 141 3.31 23.01 -9.47
CA SER A 141 3.32 22.77 -10.90
C SER A 141 3.19 24.08 -11.71
N ALA A 142 3.36 24.01 -13.03
CA ALA A 142 3.22 25.17 -13.90
C ALA A 142 1.79 25.72 -13.92
N GLY A 143 0.79 24.84 -13.77
CA GLY A 143 -0.63 25.18 -13.64
C GLY A 143 -1.05 25.62 -12.23
N GLY A 144 -0.12 25.71 -11.28
CA GLY A 144 -0.41 26.19 -9.92
C GLY A 144 -0.92 25.12 -8.94
N VAL A 145 -0.95 23.85 -9.35
CA VAL A 145 -1.31 22.72 -8.46
C VAL A 145 -0.19 22.52 -7.43
N ALA A 146 -0.56 22.48 -6.15
CA ALA A 146 0.39 22.25 -5.06
C ALA A 146 0.75 20.76 -4.93
N GLY A 147 2.02 20.48 -4.67
CA GLY A 147 2.58 19.14 -4.57
C GLY A 147 2.73 18.62 -3.15
N THR A 148 3.49 17.54 -3.04
CA THR A 148 3.70 16.73 -1.84
C THR A 148 4.43 17.53 -0.79
N THR A 149 3.83 17.69 0.38
CA THR A 149 4.48 18.30 1.54
C THR A 149 5.17 17.25 2.40
N SER A 150 6.13 17.68 3.23
CA SER A 150 6.74 16.78 4.21
C SER A 150 5.72 16.28 5.25
N ALA A 151 4.66 17.05 5.51
CA ALA A 151 3.56 16.63 6.38
C ALA A 151 2.73 15.50 5.76
N ASP A 152 2.46 15.56 4.45
CA ASP A 152 1.76 14.48 3.72
C ASP A 152 2.54 13.17 3.81
N LEU A 153 3.85 13.23 3.54
CA LEU A 153 4.74 12.07 3.59
C LEU A 153 4.81 11.47 5.00
N ALA A 154 4.95 12.30 6.03
CA ALA A 154 4.98 11.85 7.43
C ALA A 154 3.64 11.23 7.86
N ALA A 155 2.51 11.85 7.49
CA ALA A 155 1.18 11.33 7.78
C ALA A 155 0.94 9.98 7.08
N PHE A 156 1.33 9.85 5.82
CA PHE A 156 1.26 8.61 5.07
C PHE A 156 2.11 7.51 5.72
N ALA A 157 3.39 7.78 6.02
CA ALA A 157 4.30 6.79 6.60
C ALA A 157 3.82 6.28 7.96
N SER A 158 3.33 7.19 8.81
CA SER A 158 2.76 6.86 10.12
C SER A 158 1.55 5.94 9.98
N ALA A 159 0.56 6.32 9.16
CA ALA A 159 -0.64 5.51 8.94
C ALA A 159 -0.30 4.15 8.30
N TYR A 160 0.56 4.14 7.29
CA TYR A 160 0.99 2.95 6.59
C TYR A 160 1.63 1.92 7.54
N ASN A 161 2.60 2.34 8.34
CA ASN A 161 3.23 1.44 9.32
C ASN A 161 2.29 1.05 10.47
N GLY A 162 1.40 1.96 10.88
CA GLY A 162 0.33 1.64 11.84
C GLY A 162 -0.55 0.49 11.34
N ILE A 163 -0.98 0.56 10.08
CA ILE A 163 -1.75 -0.51 9.42
C ILE A 163 -0.94 -1.81 9.35
N ARG A 164 0.34 -1.75 8.99
CA ARG A 164 1.21 -2.95 8.96
C ARG A 164 1.30 -3.62 10.33
N VAL A 165 1.61 -2.85 11.37
CA VAL A 165 1.71 -3.34 12.75
C VAL A 165 0.38 -3.93 13.24
N ALA A 166 -0.74 -3.23 13.00
CA ALA A 166 -2.08 -3.70 13.38
C ALA A 166 -2.46 -5.04 12.71
N ASN A 167 -1.83 -5.36 11.57
CA ASN A 167 -2.04 -6.59 10.82
C ASN A 167 -0.85 -7.56 10.92
N CYS A 168 -0.02 -7.43 11.96
CA CYS A 168 1.11 -8.32 12.22
C CYS A 168 2.16 -8.38 11.08
N LEU A 169 2.23 -7.34 10.24
CA LEU A 169 3.25 -7.19 9.21
C LEU A 169 4.46 -6.42 9.76
N PRO A 170 5.70 -6.80 9.41
CA PRO A 170 6.88 -6.02 9.79
C PRO A 170 6.78 -4.59 9.26
N PRO A 171 6.91 -3.55 10.09
CA PRO A 171 6.91 -2.16 9.61
C PRO A 171 8.10 -1.89 8.68
N VAL A 172 7.94 -0.98 7.73
CA VAL A 172 9.06 -0.48 6.91
C VAL A 172 9.82 0.56 7.74
N PRO A 173 11.16 0.60 7.74
CA PRO A 173 11.91 1.66 8.42
C PRO A 173 11.40 3.04 7.99
N THR A 174 11.10 3.92 8.95
CA THR A 174 10.45 5.22 8.64
C THR A 174 11.29 6.09 7.70
N GLY A 175 12.63 5.99 7.76
CA GLY A 175 13.54 6.66 6.83
C GLY A 175 13.50 6.14 5.38
N ASN A 176 12.83 5.01 5.12
CA ASN A 176 12.67 4.44 3.79
C ASN A 176 11.36 4.90 3.10
N PHE A 177 10.59 5.79 3.72
CA PHE A 177 9.49 6.49 3.05
C PHE A 177 10.05 7.69 2.32
N ARG A 178 9.94 7.67 0.99
CA ARG A 178 10.60 8.62 0.10
C ARG A 178 9.58 9.35 -0.75
N TYR A 179 9.77 10.65 -0.89
CA TYR A 179 9.12 11.42 -1.93
C TYR A 179 9.58 10.92 -3.32
N ASP A 180 8.65 10.85 -4.27
CA ASP A 180 8.93 10.45 -5.65
C ASP A 180 8.45 11.51 -6.64
N ALA A 181 9.41 12.27 -7.17
CA ALA A 181 9.15 13.34 -8.13
C ALA A 181 8.48 12.85 -9.42
N CYS A 182 8.80 11.63 -9.86
CA CYS A 182 8.27 11.10 -11.11
C CYS A 182 6.78 10.75 -10.97
N MET A 183 6.37 10.21 -9.81
CA MET A 183 4.95 10.04 -9.51
C MET A 183 4.24 11.38 -9.31
N GLU A 184 4.89 12.38 -8.69
CA GLU A 184 4.29 13.71 -8.55
C GLU A 184 4.05 14.39 -9.91
N ASP A 185 4.99 14.29 -10.84
CA ASP A 185 4.81 14.82 -12.20
C ASP A 185 3.60 14.18 -12.90
N ARG A 186 3.32 12.89 -12.64
CA ARG A 186 2.12 12.19 -13.11
C ARG A 186 0.84 12.76 -12.47
N LEU A 187 0.87 13.04 -11.17
CA LEU A 187 -0.28 13.61 -10.45
C LEU A 187 -0.58 15.04 -10.91
N PHE A 188 0.45 15.87 -11.12
CA PHE A 188 0.30 17.19 -11.72
C PHE A 188 -0.28 17.11 -13.13
N TRP A 189 0.21 16.20 -13.96
CA TRP A 189 -0.36 16.01 -15.30
C TRP A 189 -1.85 15.69 -15.27
N MET A 190 -2.31 14.85 -14.32
CA MET A 190 -3.75 14.57 -14.15
C MET A 190 -4.51 15.78 -13.62
N ALA A 191 -3.95 16.49 -12.63
CA ALA A 191 -4.57 17.65 -12.01
C ALA A 191 -4.63 18.89 -12.92
N GLU A 192 -3.81 18.92 -13.96
CA GLU A 192 -3.77 20.02 -14.93
C GLU A 192 -4.67 19.78 -16.15
N ASP A 193 -5.42 18.68 -16.21
CA ASP A 193 -6.37 18.41 -17.29
C ASP A 193 -7.45 19.52 -17.34
N PRO A 194 -7.70 20.18 -18.49
CA PRO A 194 -8.63 21.31 -18.53
C PRO A 194 -10.12 20.91 -18.44
N SER A 195 -10.42 19.62 -18.32
CA SER A 195 -11.79 19.15 -18.11
C SER A 195 -12.30 19.54 -16.71
N THR A 196 -13.58 19.87 -16.63
CA THR A 196 -14.25 20.06 -15.32
C THR A 196 -14.68 18.74 -14.68
N ASP A 197 -14.51 17.62 -15.39
CA ASP A 197 -14.74 16.28 -14.83
C ASP A 197 -13.46 15.82 -14.10
N PRO A 198 -13.48 15.66 -12.76
CA PRO A 198 -12.31 15.23 -11.98
C PRO A 198 -11.84 13.81 -12.31
N MET A 199 -12.68 13.01 -13.00
CA MET A 199 -12.33 11.69 -13.51
C MET A 199 -11.67 11.73 -14.90
N SER A 200 -11.68 12.89 -15.54
CA SER A 200 -10.95 13.09 -16.79
C SER A 200 -9.44 13.01 -16.54
N ALA A 201 -8.71 12.39 -17.47
CA ALA A 201 -7.31 12.00 -17.33
C ALA A 201 -6.98 11.03 -16.17
N TRP A 202 -7.90 10.74 -15.25
CA TRP A 202 -7.69 9.87 -14.10
C TRP A 202 -7.36 8.45 -14.54
N GLY A 203 -6.17 7.96 -14.19
CA GLY A 203 -5.81 6.57 -14.42
C GLY A 203 -4.31 6.31 -14.48
N HIS A 204 -3.99 5.04 -14.67
CA HIS A 204 -2.64 4.53 -14.89
C HIS A 204 -2.02 5.08 -16.17
N LEU A 205 -0.71 4.85 -16.36
CA LEU A 205 -0.01 5.25 -17.58
C LEU A 205 -0.75 4.73 -18.83
N GLY A 206 -0.94 5.63 -19.79
CA GLY A 206 -1.74 5.37 -20.99
C GLY A 206 -3.14 5.99 -20.95
N SER A 207 -3.59 6.54 -19.82
CA SER A 207 -4.74 7.47 -19.83
C SER A 207 -4.40 8.71 -20.65
N VAL A 208 -5.44 9.38 -21.14
CA VAL A 208 -5.34 10.53 -22.05
C VAL A 208 -6.03 11.72 -21.41
N ARG A 209 -5.38 12.89 -21.47
CA ARG A 209 -6.01 14.17 -21.10
C ARG A 209 -7.00 14.62 -22.15
N SER A 210 -7.97 15.40 -21.72
CA SER A 210 -9.01 15.99 -22.58
C SER A 210 -8.43 16.89 -23.69
N ASP A 211 -7.27 17.50 -23.45
CA ASP A 211 -6.53 18.34 -24.41
C ASP A 211 -5.51 17.57 -25.27
N GLY A 212 -5.41 16.25 -25.10
CA GLY A 212 -4.50 15.39 -25.86
C GLY A 212 -3.03 15.50 -25.48
N VAL A 213 -2.68 16.22 -24.39
CA VAL A 213 -1.30 16.28 -23.90
C VAL A 213 -0.85 14.87 -23.48
N PRO A 214 0.28 14.34 -23.99
CA PRO A 214 0.73 12.98 -23.69
C PRO A 214 1.01 12.76 -22.20
N SER A 215 0.72 11.55 -21.71
CA SER A 215 1.02 11.10 -20.35
C SER A 215 2.51 11.26 -20.00
N VAL A 216 2.81 11.85 -18.84
CA VAL A 216 4.17 11.97 -18.26
C VAL A 216 4.23 11.38 -16.86
N GLY A 217 5.45 11.23 -16.33
CA GLY A 217 5.71 10.75 -14.98
C GLY A 217 5.70 9.23 -14.83
N CYS A 218 5.62 8.77 -13.58
CA CYS A 218 5.68 7.36 -13.19
C CYS A 218 4.34 6.89 -12.62
N ASP A 219 4.06 5.60 -12.79
CA ASP A 219 2.85 4.98 -12.26
C ASP A 219 3.00 4.53 -10.79
N GLY A 220 1.86 4.26 -10.17
CA GLY A 220 1.76 3.72 -8.82
C GLY A 220 0.31 3.35 -8.49
N ASN A 221 0.07 2.95 -7.25
CA ASN A 221 -1.29 2.83 -6.74
C ASN A 221 -1.88 4.22 -6.60
N LEU A 222 -2.99 4.49 -7.30
CA LEU A 222 -3.64 5.79 -7.31
C LEU A 222 -4.79 5.82 -6.32
N ALA A 223 -4.96 6.95 -5.64
CA ALA A 223 -6.14 7.26 -4.84
C ALA A 223 -6.36 8.78 -4.82
N GLY A 224 -7.59 9.21 -4.56
CA GLY A 224 -7.87 10.63 -4.42
C GLY A 224 -9.32 10.93 -4.06
N GLY A 225 -9.67 12.20 -4.20
CA GLY A 225 -10.95 12.78 -3.83
C GLY A 225 -10.82 13.86 -2.76
N THR A 226 -11.95 14.50 -2.44
CA THR A 226 -12.05 15.56 -1.44
C THR A 226 -11.79 15.06 -0.02
N GLY A 227 -11.04 15.85 0.76
CA GLY A 227 -10.76 15.61 2.17
C GLY A 227 -9.70 14.54 2.43
N ASN A 228 -9.04 14.02 1.39
CA ASN A 228 -8.01 13.02 1.59
C ASN A 228 -6.68 13.65 2.04
N THR A 229 -6.02 12.94 2.94
CA THR A 229 -4.66 13.21 3.44
C THR A 229 -3.77 11.99 3.17
N GLY A 230 -2.46 12.11 3.41
CA GLY A 230 -1.56 10.95 3.37
C GLY A 230 -2.04 9.77 4.23
N SER A 231 -2.68 10.04 5.38
CA SER A 231 -3.24 8.99 6.24
C SER A 231 -4.46 8.31 5.62
N THR A 232 -5.41 9.07 5.07
CA THR A 232 -6.66 8.49 4.54
C THR A 232 -6.41 7.69 3.27
N VAL A 233 -5.45 8.10 2.41
CA VAL A 233 -5.11 7.32 1.21
C VAL A 233 -4.39 6.01 1.56
N ALA A 234 -3.58 5.98 2.64
CA ALA A 234 -3.00 4.74 3.16
C ALA A 234 -4.09 3.72 3.51
N GLN A 235 -5.12 4.17 4.26
CA GLN A 235 -6.25 3.33 4.62
C GLN A 235 -7.04 2.86 3.38
N LYS A 236 -7.34 3.75 2.43
CA LYS A 236 -8.01 3.40 1.16
C LYS A 236 -7.27 2.29 0.39
N TRP A 237 -5.95 2.37 0.30
CA TRP A 237 -5.17 1.32 -0.35
C TRP A 237 -5.14 0.01 0.43
N TRP A 238 -5.19 0.05 1.76
CA TRP A 238 -5.33 -1.16 2.57
C TRP A 238 -6.70 -1.85 2.37
N ASP A 239 -7.77 -1.06 2.30
CA ASP A 239 -9.13 -1.59 2.17
C ASP A 239 -9.41 -2.15 0.77
N SER A 240 -8.66 -1.69 -0.24
CA SER A 240 -8.73 -2.23 -1.59
C SER A 240 -7.78 -3.40 -1.81
N MET A 241 -8.30 -4.56 -2.26
CA MET A 241 -7.52 -5.79 -2.38
C MET A 241 -6.29 -5.67 -3.29
N SER A 242 -6.46 -5.15 -4.51
CA SER A 242 -5.38 -5.03 -5.50
C SER A 242 -4.30 -4.04 -5.05
N HIS A 243 -4.71 -2.91 -4.45
CA HIS A 243 -3.80 -1.92 -3.91
C HIS A 243 -3.05 -2.44 -2.68
N ARG A 244 -3.74 -3.12 -1.78
CA ARG A 244 -3.13 -3.77 -0.61
C ARG A 244 -2.11 -4.83 -1.03
N ALA A 245 -2.46 -5.68 -1.99
CA ALA A 245 -1.59 -6.74 -2.46
C ALA A 245 -0.29 -6.19 -3.07
N SER A 246 -0.37 -5.13 -3.87
CA SER A 246 0.77 -4.51 -4.54
C SER A 246 1.63 -3.64 -3.61
N LEU A 247 1.01 -2.86 -2.73
CA LEU A 247 1.70 -1.88 -1.89
C LEU A 247 2.07 -2.44 -0.53
N TYR A 248 1.15 -3.07 0.19
CA TYR A 248 1.40 -3.60 1.54
C TYR A 248 1.98 -5.01 1.53
N ARG A 249 1.81 -5.75 0.43
CA ARG A 249 2.38 -7.09 0.23
C ARG A 249 2.22 -8.01 1.46
N PRO A 250 1.00 -8.20 2.00
CA PRO A 250 0.79 -8.98 3.23
C PRO A 250 1.19 -10.46 3.12
N GLY A 251 1.37 -10.97 1.90
CA GLY A 251 1.87 -12.33 1.65
C GLY A 251 3.39 -12.46 1.60
N GLU A 252 4.16 -11.36 1.60
CA GLU A 252 5.61 -11.42 1.62
C GLU A 252 6.13 -11.73 3.03
N THR A 253 6.95 -12.77 3.15
CA THR A 253 7.52 -13.26 4.42
C THR A 253 8.95 -12.76 4.65
N GLY A 254 9.46 -11.87 3.80
CA GLY A 254 10.79 -11.26 3.91
C GLY A 254 10.85 -10.08 4.88
N GLY A 255 12.05 -9.71 5.31
CA GLY A 255 12.27 -8.49 6.09
C GLY A 255 12.08 -7.23 5.25
N THR A 256 11.70 -6.13 5.89
CA THR A 256 11.44 -4.82 5.25
C THR A 256 12.64 -3.87 5.26
N ALA A 257 13.81 -4.33 5.72
CA ALA A 257 14.99 -3.46 5.90
C ALA A 257 15.48 -2.80 4.58
N GLY A 258 15.41 -3.52 3.46
CA GLY A 258 15.78 -3.01 2.13
C GLY A 258 14.61 -2.47 1.31
N VAL A 259 13.43 -2.34 1.92
CA VAL A 259 12.22 -1.88 1.23
C VAL A 259 12.12 -0.36 1.32
N CYS A 260 11.82 0.27 0.19
CA CYS A 260 11.43 1.67 0.08
C CYS A 260 9.96 1.78 -0.30
N VAL A 261 9.24 2.67 0.37
CA VAL A 261 7.88 3.07 -0.03
C VAL A 261 7.96 4.48 -0.58
N TYR A 262 7.65 4.59 -1.86
CA TYR A 262 7.66 5.86 -2.57
C TYR A 262 6.25 6.45 -2.53
N PHE A 263 6.15 7.76 -2.34
CA PHE A 263 4.89 8.46 -2.19
C PHE A 263 4.93 9.84 -2.87
N ALA A 264 3.82 10.21 -3.48
CA ALA A 264 3.57 11.55 -3.99
C ALA A 264 2.10 11.92 -3.79
N MET A 265 1.84 13.21 -3.67
CA MET A 265 0.51 13.77 -3.50
C MET A 265 0.41 15.13 -4.20
N SER A 266 -0.72 15.45 -4.82
CA SER A 266 -1.05 16.77 -5.33
C SER A 266 -2.36 17.26 -4.70
N HIS A 267 -2.49 18.58 -4.56
CA HIS A 267 -3.61 19.24 -3.92
C HIS A 267 -4.23 20.27 -4.87
N GLY A 268 -5.54 20.15 -5.08
CA GLY A 268 -6.29 20.87 -6.10
C GLY A 268 -6.04 20.37 -7.52
N GLY A 269 -6.46 21.21 -8.46
CA GLY A 269 -6.40 20.97 -9.88
C GLY A 269 -7.11 22.09 -10.64
N VAL A 270 -6.81 22.20 -11.92
CA VAL A 270 -7.44 23.15 -12.83
C VAL A 270 -8.57 22.45 -13.58
N PRO A 271 -9.61 23.17 -14.03
CA PRO A 271 -9.81 24.60 -13.85
C PRO A 271 -10.37 25.02 -12.48
N ASN A 272 -10.96 24.11 -11.69
CA ASN A 272 -11.80 24.48 -10.55
C ASN A 272 -11.81 23.48 -9.40
N GLU A 273 -10.79 22.65 -9.24
CA GLU A 273 -10.73 21.71 -8.12
C GLU A 273 -10.13 22.39 -6.88
N PRO A 274 -10.80 22.31 -5.72
CA PRO A 274 -10.31 22.94 -4.50
C PRO A 274 -9.06 22.22 -3.98
N VAL A 275 -8.23 22.93 -3.20
CA VAL A 275 -7.03 22.35 -2.54
C VAL A 275 -7.37 21.12 -1.67
N SER A 276 -8.61 21.02 -1.17
CA SER A 276 -9.09 19.84 -0.43
C SER A 276 -9.29 18.60 -1.29
N PHE A 277 -9.39 18.73 -2.62
CA PHE A 277 -9.36 17.61 -3.55
C PHE A 277 -7.91 17.21 -3.79
N THR A 278 -7.57 15.96 -3.49
CA THR A 278 -6.18 15.52 -3.60
C THR A 278 -6.07 14.27 -4.46
N ARG A 279 -4.90 14.13 -5.09
CA ARG A 279 -4.50 12.92 -5.82
C ARG A 279 -3.24 12.40 -5.17
N ALA A 280 -3.14 11.09 -4.96
CA ALA A 280 -1.98 10.47 -4.35
C ALA A 280 -1.57 9.24 -5.15
N ALA A 281 -0.26 8.99 -5.15
CA ALA A 281 0.35 7.82 -5.74
C ALA A 281 1.34 7.20 -4.75
N ALA A 282 1.35 5.87 -4.65
CA ALA A 282 2.38 5.16 -3.90
C ALA A 282 2.83 3.89 -4.59
N ARG A 283 4.09 3.51 -4.38
CA ARG A 283 4.63 2.22 -4.85
C ARG A 283 5.63 1.63 -3.86
N TRP A 284 5.65 0.30 -3.82
CA TRP A 284 6.64 -0.48 -3.08
C TRP A 284 7.84 -0.78 -4.00
N GLY A 285 9.06 -0.58 -3.51
CA GLY A 285 10.28 -0.86 -4.26
C GLY A 285 11.47 -1.15 -3.35
N ALA A 286 12.66 -1.25 -3.94
CA ALA A 286 13.91 -1.42 -3.22
C ALA A 286 14.57 -0.07 -2.92
N CYS A 287 15.19 0.04 -1.75
CA CYS A 287 16.23 1.00 -1.48
C CYS A 287 17.58 0.45 -2.00
#